data_AF-A0A7X6Z7F7-F1
#
_entry.id   AF-A0A7X6Z7F7-F1
#
_cell.length_a   1.000
_cell.length_b   1.000
_cell.length_c   1.000
_cell.angle_alpha   90.00
_cell.angle_beta   90.00
_cell.angle_gamma   90.00
#
_symmetry.space_group_name_H-M   'P 1'
#
loop_
_entity.id
_entity.type
_entity.pdbx_description
1 polymer ?
#
loop_
_entity_poly.entity_id
_entity_poly.type
_entity_poly.pdbx_seq_one_letter_code
_entity_poly.pdbx_strand_id
1 'polypeptide(L)' 'MIVTATQLKNNLGKYLEIVHKEDSIIVTKNGEPIAKIVPFIVDKKAALDSLVGLLPDTGLSLDEIKAERLSKQ' A
#
# COMPACT_ATOMS: atom_id res chain seq x y z
N MET A 1 3.27 -7.86 -10.05
CA MET A 1 2.95 -9.06 -10.88
C MET A 1 1.44 -9.42 -10.90
N ILE A 2 0.93 -10.15 -11.91
CA ILE A 2 -0.43 -10.76 -11.91
C ILE A 2 -0.32 -12.29 -12.00
N VAL A 3 -1.05 -13.02 -11.14
CA VAL A 3 -1.06 -14.50 -11.07
C VAL A 3 -2.47 -15.03 -10.94
N THR A 4 -2.69 -16.30 -11.30
CA THR A 4 -3.98 -16.97 -11.06
C THR A 4 -4.04 -17.59 -9.66
N ALA A 5 -5.25 -17.72 -9.11
CA ALA A 5 -5.50 -18.41 -7.84
C ALA A 5 -4.95 -19.84 -7.83
N THR A 6 -5.02 -20.55 -8.97
CA THR A 6 -4.47 -21.91 -9.11
C THR A 6 -2.94 -21.91 -9.04
N GLN A 7 -2.28 -20.98 -9.73
CA GLN A 7 -0.82 -20.86 -9.66
C GLN A 7 -0.36 -20.53 -8.24
N LEU A 8 -1.04 -19.57 -7.59
CA LEU A 8 -0.75 -19.19 -6.21
C LEU A 8 -0.89 -20.37 -5.26
N LYS A 9 -2.00 -21.13 -5.35
CA LYS A 9 -2.22 -22.33 -4.52
C LYS A 9 -1.10 -23.37 -4.70
N ASN A 10 -0.70 -23.62 -5.95
CA ASN A 10 0.28 -24.67 -6.25
C ASN A 10 1.73 -24.24 -5.96
N ASN A 11 2.02 -22.94 -5.87
CA ASN A 11 3.38 -22.42 -5.71
C ASN A 11 3.45 -21.32 -4.63
N LEU A 12 2.72 -21.49 -3.52
CA LEU A 12 2.57 -20.45 -2.51
C LEU A 12 3.91 -19.91 -2.01
N GLY A 13 4.84 -20.80 -1.65
CA GLY A 13 6.17 -20.40 -1.15
C GLY A 13 6.93 -19.48 -2.12
N LYS A 14 6.98 -19.85 -3.41
CA LYS A 14 7.61 -19.04 -4.45
C LYS A 14 7.01 -17.64 -4.53
N TYR A 15 5.68 -17.52 -4.47
CA TYR A 15 5.03 -16.22 -4.56
C TYR A 15 5.19 -15.37 -3.30
N LEU A 16 5.33 -15.99 -2.12
CA LEU A 16 5.69 -15.28 -0.90
C LEU A 16 7.12 -14.72 -0.96
N GLU A 17 8.07 -15.46 -1.55
CA GLU A 17 9.42 -14.93 -1.77
C GLU A 17 9.45 -13.77 -2.78
N ILE A 18 8.62 -13.84 -3.82
CA ILE A 18 8.48 -12.76 -4.80
C ILE A 18 7.84 -11.53 -4.16
N VAL A 19 6.75 -11.68 -3.40
CA VAL A 19 6.06 -10.54 -2.78
C VAL A 19 6.91 -9.83 -1.72
N HIS A 20 7.90 -10.51 -1.15
CA HIS A 20 8.86 -9.87 -0.25
C HIS A 20 9.83 -8.94 -0.99
N LYS A 21 10.06 -9.17 -2.29
CA LYS A 21 10.98 -8.38 -3.13
C LYS A 21 10.25 -7.35 -4.01
N GLU A 22 9.02 -7.64 -4.42
CA GLU A 22 8.17 -6.74 -5.21
C GLU A 22 7.16 -5.97 -4.33
N ASP A 23 6.65 -4.85 -4.86
CA ASP A 23 5.65 -4.04 -4.16
C ASP A 23 4.29 -4.73 -3.99
N SER A 24 3.83 -5.52 -4.98
CA SER A 24 2.58 -6.28 -4.87
C SER A 24 2.35 -7.33 -5.97
N ILE A 25 1.56 -8.35 -5.62
CA ILE A 25 1.06 -9.37 -6.55
C ILE A 25 -0.48 -9.31 -6.59
N ILE A 26 -1.07 -9.19 -7.78
CA ILE A 26 -2.51 -9.30 -7.99
C ILE A 26 -2.88 -10.75 -8.30
N VAL A 27 -3.89 -11.27 -7.61
CA VAL A 27 -4.42 -12.62 -7.78
C VAL A 27 -5.72 -12.56 -8.55
N THR A 28 -5.82 -13.35 -9.60
CA THR A 28 -7.01 -13.45 -10.46
C THR A 28 -7.67 -14.81 -10.36
N LYS A 29 -8.98 -14.87 -10.59
CA LYS A 29 -9.75 -16.10 -10.78
C LYS A 29 -10.64 -15.91 -11.99
N ASN A 30 -10.55 -16.82 -12.96
CA ASN A 30 -11.27 -16.71 -14.24
C ASN A 30 -11.00 -15.39 -14.99
N GLY A 31 -9.77 -14.85 -14.88
CA GLY A 31 -9.38 -13.58 -15.50
C GLY A 31 -9.75 -12.33 -14.69
N GLU A 32 -10.58 -12.45 -13.66
CA GLU A 32 -10.98 -11.33 -12.82
C GLU A 32 -10.05 -11.18 -11.60
N PRO A 33 -9.56 -9.96 -11.28
CA PRO A 33 -8.76 -9.70 -10.09
C PRO A 33 -9.61 -9.82 -8.81
N ILE A 34 -9.23 -10.74 -7.91
CA ILE A 34 -9.98 -11.04 -6.67
C ILE A 34 -9.22 -10.69 -5.40
N ALA A 35 -7.90 -10.55 -5.46
CA ALA A 35 -7.09 -10.20 -4.30
C ALA A 35 -5.77 -9.53 -4.70
N LYS A 36 -5.12 -8.87 -3.74
CA LYS A 36 -3.75 -8.37 -3.84
C LYS A 36 -2.96 -8.82 -2.61
N ILE A 37 -1.79 -9.39 -2.84
CA ILE A 37 -0.79 -9.73 -1.81
C ILE A 37 0.23 -8.60 -1.80
N VAL A 38 0.53 -8.09 -0.61
CA VAL A 38 1.52 -7.03 -0.37
C VAL A 38 2.53 -7.51 0.67
N PRO A 39 3.79 -7.07 0.60
CA PRO A 39 4.76 -7.34 1.65
C PRO A 39 4.27 -6.78 2.99
N PHE A 40 4.57 -7.50 4.07
CA PHE A 40 4.31 -7.00 5.42
C PHE A 40 5.41 -6.02 5.82
N ILE A 41 5.08 -4.73 5.86
CA ILE A 41 6.01 -3.67 6.30
C ILE A 41 5.91 -3.54 7.81
N VAL A 42 6.91 -4.08 8.52
CA VAL A 42 6.97 -4.04 10.00
C VAL A 42 7.24 -2.62 10.50
N ASP A 43 7.99 -1.83 9.73
CA ASP A 43 8.38 -0.48 10.12
C ASP A 43 7.33 0.56 9.71
N LYS A 44 6.46 0.92 10.66
CA LYS A 44 5.44 1.97 10.48
C LYS A 44 6.06 3.33 10.10
N LYS A 45 7.33 3.57 10.47
CA LYS A 45 8.03 4.81 10.13
C LYS A 45 8.38 4.84 8.64
N ALA A 46 8.81 3.72 8.07
CA ALA A 46 9.05 3.58 6.63
C ALA A 46 7.76 3.74 5.80
N ALA A 47 6.61 3.29 6.32
CA ALA A 47 5.32 3.52 5.68
C ALA A 47 4.85 4.98 5.76
N LEU A 48 5.25 5.73 6.79
CA LEU A 48 4.99 7.17 6.88
C LEU A 48 5.91 7.96 5.95
N ASP A 49 7.17 7.56 5.84
CA ASP A 49 8.16 8.23 4.98
C ASP A 49 7.77 8.21 3.49
N SER A 50 7.03 7.20 3.02
CA SER A 50 6.48 7.18 1.64
C SER A 50 5.30 8.15 1.43
N LEU A 51 4.66 8.60 2.50
CA LEU A 51 3.54 9.53 2.49
C LEU A 51 4.00 10.99 2.73
N VAL A 52 5.10 11.18 3.47
CA VAL A 52 5.69 12.50 3.72
C VAL A 52 6.27 13.05 2.42
N GLY A 53 5.82 14.24 2.01
CA GLY A 53 6.28 14.93 0.80
C GLY A 53 5.42 14.73 -0.45
N LEU A 54 4.37 13.89 -0.41
CA LEU A 54 3.35 13.83 -1.47
C LEU A 54 2.39 15.03 -1.43
N LEU A 55 2.23 15.67 -0.27
CA LEU A 55 1.42 16.86 -0.16
C LEU A 55 2.16 18.03 -0.82
N PRO A 56 1.54 18.74 -1.78
CA PRO A 56 2.11 19.97 -2.30
C PRO A 56 2.31 20.95 -1.15
N ASP A 57 3.39 21.73 -1.19
CA ASP A 57 3.58 22.82 -0.25
C ASP A 57 2.48 23.86 -0.50
N THR A 58 1.42 23.81 0.30
CA THR A 58 0.25 24.68 0.17
C THR A 58 0.51 26.06 0.78
N GLY A 59 1.69 26.31 1.35
CA GLY A 59 2.03 27.57 2.01
C GLY A 59 1.17 27.86 3.25
N LEU A 60 0.43 26.86 3.75
CA LEU A 60 -0.43 27.00 4.91
C LEU A 60 0.41 27.05 6.19
N SER A 61 0.13 28.05 7.03
CA SER A 61 0.73 28.13 8.35
C SER A 61 0.11 27.08 9.30
N LEU A 62 0.89 26.67 10.31
CA LEU A 62 0.40 25.73 11.33
C LEU A 62 -0.82 26.25 12.09
N ASP A 63 -0.94 27.58 12.23
CA ASP A 63 -2.06 28.21 12.92
C ASP A 63 -3.36 28.13 12.11
N GLU A 64 -3.28 28.30 10.78
CA GLU A 64 -4.43 28.11 9.88
C GLU A 64 -4.93 26.66 9.89
N ILE A 65 -4.00 25.69 9.86
CA ILE A 65 -4.34 24.26 9.93
C ILE A 65 -5.04 23.91 11.26
N LYS A 66 -4.56 24.48 12.38
CA LYS A 66 -5.20 24.27 13.69
C LYS A 66 -6.60 24.90 13.74
N ALA A 67 -6.74 26.13 13.25
CA ALA A 67 -8.02 26.83 13.23
C ALA A 67 -9.07 26.08 12.39
N GLU A 68 -8.70 25.58 11.21
CA GLU A 68 -9.61 24.77 10.38
C GLU A 68 -10.08 23.50 11.11
N ARG A 69 -9.15 22.77 11.75
CA ARG A 69 -9.47 21.54 12.49
C ARG A 69 -10.43 21.79 13.65
N LEU A 70 -10.26 22.88 14.39
CA LEU A 70 -11.17 23.24 15.47
C LEU A 70 -12.54 23.68 14.95
N SER A 71 -12.60 24.34 13.78
CA SER A 71 -13.88 24.80 13.21
C SER A 71 -14.77 23.67 12.69
N LYS A 72 -14.19 22.50 12.41
CA LYS A 72 -14.89 21.31 11.89
C LYS A 72 -15.26 20.28 12.97
N GLN A 73 -15.04 20.60 14.25
CA GLN A 73 -15.30 19.71 15.38
C GLN A 73 -16.62 20.03 16.08
#